data_AF-A0A538L4R1-F1
#
_entry.id   AF-A0A538L4R1-F1
#
_cell.length_a   1.000
_cell.length_b   1.000
_cell.length_c   1.000
_cell.angle_alpha   90.00
_cell.angle_beta   90.00
_cell.angle_gamma   90.00
#
_symmetry.space_group_name_H-M   'P 1'
#
loop_
_entity.id
_entity.type
_entity.pdbx_description
1 polymer ?
#
loop_
_entity_poly.entity_id
_entity_poly.type
_entity_poly.pdbx_seq_one_letter_code
_entity_poly.pdbx_strand_id
1 'polypeptide(L)'
;MSGAAAGSTVGYDISYPQCNSTFPSTPAFGIVGINAGKPFSANPCGGTGDGPSQLQWAGMNAQLYTNTADPGPALSTHWPNGQTSPEQCNTASNPGSDTAECAYDYGWNAAADSYQDAVSAYISLGWAPAGSTRTPVSNAWWLDVESANSWTSNTTFNVDELQGEVDYLKSAGAARVGFYATSSDWQSITGGTSTFAAYKSWIPGASTLSQAQANCAGGGITTGGVGLAQYPSGGFDADYQCGTPTPSLSFASTPQALTAGSPSGPMSIAVSQTTGSATTITLSSSSSAGTFATAPGGPWSSSITVSVPAGSTTGASFYYSDTHAGQPLLTASAPGYTNGTQTETVNAATLASISVTPASAQIRVGGHGSFSAAGRDGYGNSVSVSPSWSVSPALGTFSPNPGNPVTFTARTSGSGTITATVGSISGRAAVTVTRKKGAQTAAVSSAPNLNAFLSQPPSGGCVRDGLIRVGGRNGQPADVGSLKLLVDGKPAGLLRGRSLTRGVELRLAAGSGHTVTVIAATDDGRRFSATYRYEACTASAGAGKPPTMLPAVAGG
;
A
#
# COMPACT_ATOMS: atom_id res chain seq x y z
N MET A 1 -2.40 17.43 36.24
CA MET A 1 -1.87 18.48 35.33
C MET A 1 -2.18 18.02 33.93
N SER A 2 -3.18 18.66 33.32
CA SER A 2 -3.79 18.29 32.05
C SER A 2 -2.83 18.56 30.90
N GLY A 3 -2.61 17.55 30.05
CA GLY A 3 -1.79 17.66 28.85
C GLY A 3 -2.37 18.70 27.90
N ALA A 4 -1.52 19.62 27.43
CA ALA A 4 -1.83 20.49 26.31
C ALA A 4 -1.97 19.61 25.07
N ALA A 5 -3.18 19.56 24.51
CA ALA A 5 -3.45 18.93 23.23
C ALA A 5 -2.56 19.58 22.16
N ALA A 6 -2.05 18.77 21.22
CA ALA A 6 -1.41 19.26 20.01
C ALA A 6 -2.26 20.37 19.39
N GLY A 7 -1.63 21.52 19.10
CA GLY A 7 -2.31 22.77 18.78
C GLY A 7 -3.39 22.56 17.74
N SER A 8 -4.65 22.72 18.17
CA SER A 8 -5.78 22.85 17.27
C SER A 8 -5.45 23.91 16.22
N THR A 9 -5.87 23.72 14.97
CA THR A 9 -5.87 24.76 13.92
C THR A 9 -7.24 25.42 13.80
N VAL A 10 -8.16 25.08 14.71
CA VAL A 10 -9.53 25.58 14.76
C VAL A 10 -9.66 26.60 15.88
N GLY A 11 -9.98 27.82 15.50
CA GLY A 11 -10.42 28.89 16.38
C GLY A 11 -11.93 29.08 16.30
N TYR A 12 -12.40 30.12 16.98
CA TYR A 12 -13.80 30.53 16.93
C TYR A 12 -13.88 32.06 16.87
N ASP A 13 -14.88 32.57 16.19
CA ASP A 13 -15.28 33.96 16.24
C ASP A 13 -16.51 34.15 17.13
N ILE A 14 -16.48 35.20 17.96
CA ILE A 14 -17.56 35.53 18.89
C ILE A 14 -17.78 37.05 18.86
N SER A 15 -19.04 37.46 18.76
CA SER A 15 -19.42 38.87 18.67
C SER A 15 -20.78 39.16 19.29
N TYR A 16 -21.26 40.39 19.20
CA TYR A 16 -22.61 40.75 19.61
C TYR A 16 -23.66 40.07 18.71
N PRO A 17 -24.77 39.52 19.24
CA PRO A 17 -25.24 39.59 20.63
C PRO A 17 -24.85 38.37 21.51
N GLN A 18 -23.82 37.61 21.17
CA GLN A 18 -23.38 36.38 21.88
C GLN A 18 -22.68 36.67 23.22
N CYS A 19 -23.16 37.64 23.99
CA CYS A 19 -22.53 38.18 25.19
C CYS A 19 -22.56 37.28 26.43
N ASN A 20 -23.47 36.30 26.47
CA ASN A 20 -23.83 35.56 27.69
C ASN A 20 -23.84 34.04 27.47
N SER A 21 -23.08 33.55 26.49
CA SER A 21 -22.97 32.11 26.22
C SER A 21 -21.73 31.51 26.89
N THR A 22 -21.77 30.20 27.12
CA THR A 22 -20.59 29.44 27.53
C THR A 22 -19.69 29.28 26.31
N PHE A 23 -18.62 30.08 26.25
CA PHE A 23 -17.71 30.06 25.11
C PHE A 23 -16.91 28.75 25.01
N PRO A 24 -16.46 28.36 23.80
CA PRO A 24 -15.64 27.17 23.60
C PRO A 24 -14.39 27.17 24.48
N SER A 25 -14.08 26.04 25.12
CA SER A 25 -12.88 25.90 25.92
C SER A 25 -11.67 25.58 25.03
N THR A 26 -10.55 26.27 25.26
CA THR A 26 -9.25 26.01 24.62
C THR A 26 -9.23 26.08 23.07
N PRO A 27 -9.75 27.16 22.45
CA PRO A 27 -9.61 27.33 20.99
C PRO A 27 -8.14 27.56 20.58
N ALA A 28 -7.81 27.28 19.33
CA ALA A 28 -6.49 27.58 18.77
C ALA A 28 -6.16 29.07 18.77
N PHE A 29 -7.19 29.87 18.46
CA PHE A 29 -7.22 31.32 18.47
C PHE A 29 -8.67 31.78 18.66
N GLY A 30 -8.87 32.99 19.16
CA GLY A 30 -10.18 33.63 19.18
C GLY A 30 -10.22 34.84 18.26
N ILE A 31 -11.37 35.08 17.63
CA ILE A 31 -11.69 36.31 16.90
C ILE A 31 -12.83 37.02 17.64
N VAL A 32 -12.70 38.33 17.85
CA VAL A 32 -13.71 39.13 18.57
C VAL A 32 -14.22 40.25 17.70
N GLY A 33 -15.55 40.33 17.56
CA GLY A 33 -16.21 41.46 16.92
C GLY A 33 -16.15 42.69 17.80
N ILE A 34 -15.59 43.79 17.31
CA ILE A 34 -15.43 45.01 18.10
C ILE A 34 -16.70 45.85 18.12
N ASN A 35 -17.57 45.70 17.12
CA ASN A 35 -18.84 46.41 17.05
C ASN A 35 -20.05 45.56 17.43
N ALA A 36 -21.17 46.23 17.72
CA ALA A 36 -22.48 45.64 17.96
C ALA A 36 -23.28 45.45 16.67
N GLY A 37 -22.63 44.96 15.60
CA GLY A 37 -23.26 44.64 14.31
C GLY A 37 -23.29 45.78 13.29
N LYS A 38 -22.62 46.91 13.52
CA LYS A 38 -22.45 48.02 12.57
C LYS A 38 -21.32 48.97 12.99
N PRO A 39 -20.71 49.74 12.07
CA PRO A 39 -19.76 50.80 12.42
C PRO A 39 -20.32 51.79 13.44
N PHE A 40 -19.43 52.45 14.19
CA PHE A 40 -19.76 53.47 15.21
C PHE A 40 -20.65 52.97 16.35
N SER A 41 -20.54 51.68 16.68
CA SER A 41 -21.36 51.04 17.71
C SER A 41 -20.53 50.03 18.49
N ALA A 42 -19.96 50.44 19.62
CA ALA A 42 -19.14 49.58 20.47
C ALA A 42 -19.85 48.29 20.89
N ASN A 43 -19.15 47.15 20.81
CA ASN A 43 -19.63 45.89 21.35
C ASN A 43 -19.60 45.94 22.90
N PRO A 44 -20.76 45.91 23.57
CA PRO A 44 -20.82 46.00 25.03
C PRO A 44 -20.16 44.79 25.73
N CYS A 45 -19.88 43.72 24.99
CA CYS A 45 -19.36 42.45 25.48
C CYS A 45 -17.90 42.21 25.06
N GLY A 46 -17.33 43.17 24.31
CA GLY A 46 -15.93 43.14 23.89
C GLY A 46 -14.97 43.21 25.09
N GLY A 47 -15.33 43.95 26.14
CA GLY A 47 -14.54 44.01 27.38
C GLY A 47 -14.86 45.17 28.32
N THR A 48 -15.72 46.10 27.89
CA THR A 48 -16.07 47.32 28.62
C THR A 48 -17.39 47.25 29.41
N GLY A 49 -18.20 46.19 29.24
CA GLY A 49 -19.49 46.00 29.93
C GLY A 49 -19.47 44.98 31.08
N ASP A 50 -20.64 44.77 31.69
CA ASP A 50 -20.83 44.00 32.93
C ASP A 50 -20.96 42.45 32.73
N GLY A 51 -20.79 41.96 31.50
CA GLY A 51 -20.92 40.53 31.14
C GLY A 51 -19.59 39.82 30.92
N PRO A 52 -19.59 38.50 30.64
CA PRO A 52 -18.39 37.76 30.23
C PRO A 52 -17.70 38.43 29.04
N SER A 53 -16.44 38.85 29.22
CA SER A 53 -15.69 39.51 28.16
C SER A 53 -15.26 38.52 27.07
N GLN A 54 -15.65 38.82 25.84
CA GLN A 54 -15.25 38.07 24.64
C GLN A 54 -13.73 38.20 24.40
N LEU A 55 -13.16 39.40 24.60
CA LEU A 55 -11.71 39.60 24.51
C LEU A 55 -10.95 38.86 25.59
N GLN A 56 -11.47 38.80 26.83
CA GLN A 56 -10.85 38.01 27.90
C GLN A 56 -10.81 36.52 27.56
N TRP A 57 -11.87 36.00 26.93
CA TRP A 57 -11.92 34.62 26.45
C TRP A 57 -10.92 34.36 25.31
N ALA A 58 -10.88 35.23 24.30
CA ALA A 58 -9.98 35.09 23.16
C ALA A 58 -8.51 35.30 23.54
N GLY A 59 -8.25 36.03 24.63
CA GLY A 59 -6.93 36.32 25.16
C GLY A 59 -6.26 37.53 24.51
N MET A 60 -5.11 37.92 25.06
CA MET A 60 -4.37 39.14 24.64
C MET A 60 -4.00 39.16 23.15
N ASN A 61 -3.83 37.99 22.52
CA ASN A 61 -3.46 37.87 21.11
C ASN A 61 -4.67 37.64 20.18
N ALA A 62 -5.88 38.00 20.62
CA ALA A 62 -7.09 37.85 19.82
C ALA A 62 -6.93 38.48 18.43
N GLN A 63 -7.54 37.85 17.43
CA GLN A 63 -7.84 38.54 16.18
C GLN A 63 -9.10 39.37 16.42
N LEU A 64 -9.25 40.46 15.68
CA LEU A 64 -10.37 41.38 15.82
C LEU A 64 -11.09 41.48 14.48
N TYR A 65 -12.39 41.72 14.51
CA TYR A 65 -13.11 42.10 13.30
C TYR A 65 -14.03 43.28 13.55
N THR A 66 -14.31 44.04 12.50
CA THR A 66 -15.17 45.22 12.50
C THR A 66 -16.20 45.07 11.39
N ASN A 67 -17.45 45.45 11.67
CA ASN A 67 -18.44 45.61 10.61
C ASN A 67 -18.02 46.80 9.73
N THR A 68 -18.24 46.69 8.42
CA THR A 68 -17.94 47.75 7.43
C THR A 68 -19.23 48.25 6.79
N ALA A 69 -19.27 49.48 6.28
CA ALA A 69 -20.47 50.00 5.62
C ALA A 69 -20.19 51.28 4.82
N ASP A 70 -20.90 51.44 3.71
CA ASP A 70 -21.04 52.73 3.02
C ASP A 70 -22.53 53.13 2.91
N PRO A 71 -23.10 53.75 3.95
CA PRO A 71 -24.52 54.12 3.98
C PRO A 71 -24.84 55.41 3.20
N GLY A 72 -23.84 56.19 2.79
CA GLY A 72 -24.01 57.52 2.24
C GLY A 72 -24.48 58.60 3.23
N PRO A 73 -24.47 59.88 2.82
CA PRO A 73 -24.75 61.03 3.69
C PRO A 73 -26.19 61.12 4.20
N ALA A 74 -27.13 60.45 3.53
CA ALA A 74 -28.54 60.49 3.91
C ALA A 74 -28.88 59.57 5.09
N LEU A 75 -28.10 58.49 5.27
CA LEU A 75 -28.43 57.42 6.22
C LEU A 75 -27.51 57.40 7.44
N SER A 76 -26.33 58.05 7.38
CA SER A 76 -25.40 58.10 8.52
C SER A 76 -25.16 59.50 9.05
N THR A 77 -25.35 59.67 10.36
CA THR A 77 -24.97 60.88 11.09
C THR A 77 -23.45 61.00 11.29
N HIS A 78 -22.68 59.95 11.00
CA HIS A 78 -21.22 59.93 11.07
C HIS A 78 -20.55 60.29 9.74
N TRP A 79 -21.34 60.68 8.74
CA TRP A 79 -20.80 61.06 7.44
C TRP A 79 -19.84 62.27 7.56
N PRO A 80 -18.63 62.22 6.97
CA PRO A 80 -17.53 63.14 7.27
C PRO A 80 -17.64 64.52 6.58
N ASN A 81 -18.82 65.13 6.61
CA ASN A 81 -19.08 66.41 5.96
C ASN A 81 -18.13 67.52 6.47
N GLY A 82 -17.34 68.09 5.57
CA GLY A 82 -16.38 69.16 5.88
C GLY A 82 -15.03 68.67 6.41
N GLN A 83 -14.79 67.36 6.42
CA GLN A 83 -13.49 66.78 6.74
C GLN A 83 -12.44 67.21 5.70
N THR A 84 -11.20 67.43 6.17
CA THR A 84 -10.08 67.92 5.34
C THR A 84 -8.85 67.01 5.39
N SER A 85 -8.92 65.94 6.19
CA SER A 85 -7.87 64.95 6.35
C SER A 85 -8.50 63.64 6.85
N PRO A 86 -8.05 62.47 6.38
CA PRO A 86 -7.01 62.26 5.37
C PRO A 86 -7.37 62.80 3.98
N GLU A 87 -8.65 62.79 3.60
CA GLU A 87 -9.12 63.37 2.33
C GLU A 87 -10.01 64.61 2.55
N GLN A 88 -10.39 65.28 1.47
CA GLN A 88 -11.23 66.49 1.52
C GLN A 88 -12.71 66.18 1.23
N CYS A 89 -13.43 65.62 2.19
CA CYS A 89 -14.87 65.40 2.06
C CYS A 89 -15.71 66.69 2.19
N ASN A 90 -16.52 66.97 1.16
CA ASN A 90 -17.55 68.01 1.16
C ASN A 90 -17.07 69.37 1.69
N THR A 91 -16.01 69.89 1.10
CA THR A 91 -15.43 71.20 1.44
C THR A 91 -15.83 72.25 0.41
N ALA A 92 -15.57 73.53 0.67
CA ALA A 92 -15.76 74.57 -0.33
C ALA A 92 -14.90 74.35 -1.60
N SER A 93 -13.74 73.70 -1.47
CA SER A 93 -12.83 73.36 -2.58
C SER A 93 -13.13 72.00 -3.22
N ASN A 94 -13.86 71.11 -2.55
CA ASN A 94 -14.36 69.84 -3.07
C ASN A 94 -15.85 69.66 -2.71
N PRO A 95 -16.77 70.36 -3.39
CA PRO A 95 -18.17 70.37 -3.03
C PRO A 95 -18.87 69.07 -3.45
N GLY A 96 -19.67 68.50 -2.56
CA GLY A 96 -20.39 67.25 -2.80
C GLY A 96 -20.34 66.38 -1.56
N SER A 97 -21.51 66.01 -1.02
CA SER A 97 -21.59 65.19 0.19
C SER A 97 -21.58 63.70 -0.09
N ASP A 98 -21.52 63.25 -1.34
CA ASP A 98 -21.52 61.84 -1.73
C ASP A 98 -20.45 61.62 -2.81
N THR A 99 -19.20 61.51 -2.36
CA THR A 99 -18.01 61.41 -3.21
C THR A 99 -17.09 60.29 -2.72
N ALA A 100 -16.15 59.87 -3.56
CA ALA A 100 -15.13 58.88 -3.22
C ALA A 100 -14.33 59.29 -1.97
N GLU A 101 -13.97 60.58 -1.84
CA GLU A 101 -13.25 61.11 -0.69
C GLU A 101 -14.08 61.00 0.60
N CYS A 102 -15.38 61.26 0.51
CA CYS A 102 -16.29 61.10 1.65
C CYS A 102 -16.49 59.64 2.06
N ALA A 103 -16.58 58.72 1.10
CA ALA A 103 -16.65 57.28 1.38
C ALA A 103 -15.35 56.80 2.04
N TYR A 104 -14.19 57.19 1.51
CA TYR A 104 -12.88 56.91 2.11
C TYR A 104 -12.76 57.45 3.54
N ASP A 105 -13.09 58.73 3.75
CA ASP A 105 -13.04 59.35 5.08
C ASP A 105 -14.03 58.68 6.05
N TYR A 106 -15.18 58.18 5.58
CA TYR A 106 -16.14 57.46 6.40
C TYR A 106 -15.53 56.15 6.91
N GLY A 107 -14.96 55.34 6.01
CA GLY A 107 -14.27 54.11 6.38
C GLY A 107 -13.08 54.37 7.29
N TRP A 108 -12.25 55.37 7.00
CA TRP A 108 -11.15 55.77 7.88
C TRP A 108 -11.64 56.06 9.31
N ASN A 109 -12.72 56.83 9.44
CA ASN A 109 -13.31 57.18 10.74
C ASN A 109 -13.97 55.98 11.42
N ALA A 110 -14.62 55.08 10.67
CA ALA A 110 -15.22 53.85 11.18
C ALA A 110 -14.17 52.93 11.79
N ALA A 111 -13.07 52.68 11.05
CA ALA A 111 -11.95 51.91 11.57
C ALA A 111 -11.26 52.60 12.77
N ALA A 112 -11.23 53.94 12.79
CA ALA A 112 -10.70 54.69 13.91
C ALA A 112 -11.50 54.50 15.20
N ASP A 113 -12.82 54.59 15.09
CA ASP A 113 -13.75 54.33 16.18
C ASP A 113 -13.63 52.88 16.68
N SER A 114 -13.72 51.89 15.77
CA SER A 114 -13.55 50.47 16.10
C SER A 114 -12.19 50.18 16.76
N TYR A 115 -11.09 50.77 16.28
CA TYR A 115 -9.80 50.56 16.92
C TYR A 115 -9.76 51.18 18.33
N GLN A 116 -10.38 52.35 18.54
CA GLN A 116 -10.47 52.97 19.85
C GLN A 116 -11.34 52.15 20.82
N ASP A 117 -12.40 51.51 20.34
CA ASP A 117 -13.20 50.55 21.12
C ASP A 117 -12.37 49.35 21.55
N ALA A 118 -11.56 48.79 20.64
CA ALA A 118 -10.62 47.72 20.98
C ALA A 118 -9.65 48.18 22.07
N VAL A 119 -8.99 49.33 21.90
CA VAL A 119 -8.09 49.90 22.92
C VAL A 119 -8.79 50.05 24.26
N SER A 120 -10.02 50.56 24.27
CA SER A 120 -10.84 50.73 25.48
C SER A 120 -11.14 49.38 26.16
N ALA A 121 -11.39 48.32 25.39
CA ALA A 121 -11.55 46.96 25.91
C ALA A 121 -10.26 46.39 26.51
N TYR A 122 -9.08 46.66 25.92
CA TYR A 122 -7.80 46.27 26.53
C TYR A 122 -7.53 47.04 27.83
N ILE A 123 -7.89 48.32 27.90
CA ILE A 123 -7.75 49.14 29.11
C ILE A 123 -8.68 48.61 30.22
N SER A 124 -9.94 48.32 29.92
CA SER A 124 -10.91 47.84 30.91
C SER A 124 -10.54 46.49 31.51
N LEU A 125 -9.86 45.63 30.73
CA LEU A 125 -9.29 44.36 31.20
C LEU A 125 -7.98 44.52 31.99
N GLY A 126 -7.45 45.74 32.11
CA GLY A 126 -6.17 46.02 32.77
C GLY A 126 -4.95 45.55 31.96
N TRP A 127 -5.12 45.29 30.67
CA TRP A 127 -4.05 44.84 29.77
C TRP A 127 -3.29 46.00 29.12
N ALA A 128 -3.85 47.21 29.18
CA ALA A 128 -3.20 48.44 28.74
C ALA A 128 -3.39 49.56 29.79
N PRO A 129 -2.41 50.48 29.94
CA PRO A 129 -2.56 51.64 30.83
C PRO A 129 -3.72 52.56 30.42
N ALA A 130 -4.34 53.23 31.39
CA ALA A 130 -5.32 54.28 31.12
C ALA A 130 -4.71 55.37 30.22
N GLY A 131 -5.48 55.81 29.21
CA GLY A 131 -5.02 56.79 28.22
C GLY A 131 -4.18 56.21 27.07
N SER A 132 -4.06 54.89 26.96
CA SER A 132 -3.45 54.27 25.78
C SER A 132 -4.24 54.61 24.51
N THR A 133 -3.53 54.77 23.40
CA THR A 133 -4.07 55.02 22.05
C THR A 133 -3.81 53.87 21.08
N ARG A 134 -3.22 52.78 21.60
CA ARG A 134 -2.81 51.58 20.87
C ARG A 134 -3.12 50.35 21.70
N THR A 135 -3.46 49.25 21.02
CA THR A 135 -3.56 47.94 21.65
C THR A 135 -2.16 47.49 22.11
N PRO A 136 -2.05 46.68 23.18
CA PRO A 136 -0.75 46.25 23.71
C PRO A 136 -0.01 45.25 22.81
N VAL A 137 -0.71 44.69 21.82
CA VAL A 137 -0.14 43.82 20.77
C VAL A 137 -0.67 44.27 19.41
N SER A 138 0.08 43.96 18.35
CA SER A 138 -0.42 44.13 16.98
C SER A 138 -1.42 43.01 16.67
N ASN A 139 -2.72 43.32 16.78
CA ASN A 139 -3.78 42.38 16.45
C ASN A 139 -3.93 42.23 14.92
N ALA A 140 -4.38 41.06 14.49
CA ALA A 140 -4.89 40.88 13.13
C ALA A 140 -6.34 41.39 13.05
N TRP A 141 -6.68 42.06 11.96
CA TRP A 141 -8.01 42.62 11.75
C TRP A 141 -8.69 42.01 10.53
N TRP A 142 -9.98 41.76 10.63
CA TRP A 142 -10.84 41.33 9.53
C TRP A 142 -11.94 42.36 9.30
N LEU A 143 -12.10 42.75 8.04
CA LEU A 143 -13.18 43.64 7.60
C LEU A 143 -14.36 42.79 7.16
N ASP A 144 -15.48 42.94 7.85
CA ASP A 144 -16.70 42.19 7.62
C ASP A 144 -17.53 42.84 6.50
N VAL A 145 -17.48 42.24 5.30
CA VAL A 145 -18.09 42.73 4.06
C VAL A 145 -19.26 41.84 3.68
N GLU A 146 -20.43 42.17 4.22
CA GLU A 146 -21.66 41.40 4.05
C GLU A 146 -22.82 42.25 3.54
N SER A 147 -23.74 41.64 2.80
CA SER A 147 -24.96 42.31 2.34
C SER A 147 -25.95 42.65 3.47
N ALA A 148 -25.72 42.17 4.68
CA ALA A 148 -26.44 42.58 5.88
C ALA A 148 -26.07 44.01 6.33
N ASN A 149 -24.88 44.51 5.93
CA ASN A 149 -24.44 45.87 6.23
C ASN A 149 -25.05 46.88 5.26
N SER A 150 -24.92 48.17 5.59
CA SER A 150 -25.47 49.25 4.75
C SER A 150 -24.49 49.61 3.66
N TRP A 151 -24.85 49.37 2.40
CA TRP A 151 -24.02 49.65 1.24
C TRP A 151 -24.75 50.50 0.21
N THR A 152 -24.02 51.42 -0.42
CA THR A 152 -24.47 52.09 -1.64
C THR A 152 -24.40 51.11 -2.82
N SER A 153 -25.23 51.38 -3.82
CA SER A 153 -25.17 50.66 -5.10
C SER A 153 -23.93 51.01 -5.93
N ASN A 154 -23.21 52.07 -5.57
CA ASN A 154 -21.95 52.45 -6.21
C ASN A 154 -20.79 51.63 -5.64
N THR A 155 -20.46 50.54 -6.32
CA THR A 155 -19.39 49.63 -5.88
C THR A 155 -18.01 50.27 -5.82
N THR A 156 -17.78 51.40 -6.50
CA THR A 156 -16.50 52.12 -6.40
C THR A 156 -16.38 52.84 -5.05
N PHE A 157 -17.46 53.46 -4.56
CA PHE A 157 -17.46 54.13 -3.26
C PHE A 157 -17.31 53.13 -2.11
N ASN A 158 -17.96 51.97 -2.22
CA ASN A 158 -17.75 50.86 -1.28
C ASN A 158 -16.27 50.42 -1.23
N VAL A 159 -15.55 50.45 -2.36
CA VAL A 159 -14.11 50.13 -2.39
C VAL A 159 -13.27 51.25 -1.76
N ASP A 160 -13.64 52.51 -1.98
CA ASP A 160 -12.97 53.66 -1.36
C ASP A 160 -13.15 53.66 0.17
N GLU A 161 -14.34 53.32 0.67
CA GLU A 161 -14.64 53.12 2.09
C GLU A 161 -13.75 52.04 2.72
N LEU A 162 -13.74 50.83 2.12
CA LEU A 162 -12.89 49.74 2.59
C LEU A 162 -11.39 50.10 2.54
N GLN A 163 -10.98 50.91 1.57
CA GLN A 163 -9.60 51.39 1.45
C GLN A 163 -9.26 52.35 2.60
N GLY A 164 -10.19 53.23 3.00
CA GLY A 164 -10.06 54.08 4.18
C GLY A 164 -9.89 53.28 5.47
N GLU A 165 -10.68 52.22 5.66
CA GLU A 165 -10.54 51.32 6.81
C GLU A 165 -9.17 50.63 6.84
N VAL A 166 -8.75 50.07 5.70
CA VAL A 166 -7.45 49.40 5.55
C VAL A 166 -6.31 50.33 5.92
N ASP A 167 -6.33 51.57 5.43
CA ASP A 167 -5.24 52.51 5.64
C ASP A 167 -5.18 53.00 7.08
N TYR A 168 -6.34 53.25 7.71
CA TYR A 168 -6.37 53.56 9.13
C TYR A 168 -5.78 52.40 9.95
N LEU A 169 -6.26 51.17 9.77
CA LEU A 169 -5.81 50.01 10.56
C LEU A 169 -4.31 49.76 10.41
N LYS A 170 -3.76 49.93 9.21
CA LYS A 170 -2.31 49.88 8.98
C LYS A 170 -1.60 51.00 9.73
N SER A 171 -2.08 52.24 9.65
CA SER A 171 -1.50 53.38 10.38
C SER A 171 -1.56 53.20 11.90
N ALA A 172 -2.55 52.45 12.38
CA ALA A 172 -2.75 52.11 13.77
C ALA A 172 -1.83 50.97 14.26
N GLY A 173 -1.13 50.27 13.36
CA GLY A 173 -0.21 49.19 13.71
C GLY A 173 -0.85 47.81 13.80
N ALA A 174 -1.95 47.57 13.09
CA ALA A 174 -2.49 46.23 12.89
C ALA A 174 -1.42 45.29 12.29
N ALA A 175 -1.33 44.06 12.79
CA ALA A 175 -0.36 43.08 12.29
C ALA A 175 -0.64 42.66 10.85
N ARG A 176 -1.93 42.59 10.50
CA ARG A 176 -2.45 42.32 9.16
C ARG A 176 -3.91 42.75 9.08
N VAL A 177 -4.37 42.99 7.86
CA VAL A 177 -5.79 43.18 7.54
C VAL A 177 -6.21 42.07 6.55
N GLY A 178 -7.43 41.59 6.65
CA GLY A 178 -8.06 40.66 5.72
C GLY A 178 -9.55 40.95 5.57
N PHE A 179 -10.22 40.23 4.67
CA PHE A 179 -11.63 40.47 4.36
C PHE A 179 -12.45 39.22 4.60
N TYR A 180 -13.59 39.38 5.27
CA TYR A 180 -14.62 38.37 5.39
C TYR A 180 -15.76 38.67 4.42
N ALA A 181 -16.08 37.73 3.54
CA ALA A 181 -17.25 37.82 2.66
C ALA A 181 -17.56 36.47 2.00
N THR A 182 -18.82 36.27 1.60
CA THR A 182 -19.13 35.31 0.54
C THR A 182 -18.65 35.85 -0.82
N SER A 183 -18.42 34.97 -1.80
CA SER A 183 -18.09 35.41 -3.17
C SER A 183 -19.20 36.26 -3.80
N SER A 184 -20.46 35.99 -3.45
CA SER A 184 -21.60 36.80 -3.91
C SER A 184 -21.60 38.19 -3.31
N ASP A 185 -21.35 38.33 -2.01
CA ASP A 185 -21.29 39.63 -1.32
C ASP A 185 -20.10 40.44 -1.84
N TRP A 186 -18.93 39.81 -1.98
CA TRP A 186 -17.77 40.48 -2.54
C TRP A 186 -18.05 41.03 -3.95
N GLN A 187 -18.69 40.25 -4.80
CA GLN A 187 -19.03 40.68 -6.16
C GLN A 187 -20.09 41.79 -6.20
N SER A 188 -21.13 41.71 -5.36
CA SER A 188 -22.22 42.68 -5.36
C SER A 188 -21.82 44.01 -4.71
N ILE A 189 -21.01 43.98 -3.65
CA ILE A 189 -20.62 45.16 -2.88
C ILE A 189 -19.42 45.86 -3.53
N THR A 190 -18.38 45.10 -3.91
CA THR A 190 -17.12 45.70 -4.40
C THR A 190 -16.99 45.68 -5.92
N GLY A 191 -17.95 45.07 -6.62
CA GLY A 191 -17.83 44.80 -8.05
C GLY A 191 -16.79 43.73 -8.40
N GLY A 192 -16.28 42.99 -7.42
CA GLY A 192 -15.20 42.02 -7.60
C GLY A 192 -13.83 42.70 -7.77
N THR A 193 -13.60 43.77 -7.01
CA THR A 193 -12.39 44.59 -7.14
C THR A 193 -11.10 43.79 -6.99
N SER A 194 -10.04 44.22 -7.69
CA SER A 194 -8.67 43.72 -7.53
C SER A 194 -7.79 44.60 -6.65
N THR A 195 -8.30 45.74 -6.14
CA THR A 195 -7.58 46.64 -5.22
C THR A 195 -7.00 45.88 -4.03
N PHE A 196 -7.73 44.90 -3.52
CA PHE A 196 -7.36 44.10 -2.36
C PHE A 196 -6.77 42.73 -2.71
N ALA A 197 -6.20 42.58 -3.91
CA ALA A 197 -5.66 41.31 -4.39
C ALA A 197 -4.69 40.63 -3.39
N ALA A 198 -3.82 41.39 -2.72
CA ALA A 198 -2.80 40.81 -1.82
C ALA A 198 -3.31 40.39 -0.43
N TYR A 199 -4.53 40.76 -0.05
CA TYR A 199 -5.07 40.51 1.30
C TYR A 199 -5.64 39.10 1.41
N LYS A 200 -5.68 38.55 2.63
CA LYS A 200 -6.23 37.21 2.87
C LYS A 200 -7.75 37.25 2.92
N SER A 201 -8.36 36.18 2.41
CA SER A 201 -9.80 35.93 2.50
C SER A 201 -10.13 35.13 3.77
N TRP A 202 -11.15 35.54 4.52
CA TRP A 202 -11.88 34.74 5.49
C TRP A 202 -13.22 34.38 4.85
N ILE A 203 -13.43 33.11 4.53
CA ILE A 203 -14.60 32.69 3.74
C ILE A 203 -15.60 31.90 4.60
N PRO A 204 -16.89 32.28 4.60
CA PRO A 204 -17.94 31.48 5.19
C PRO A 204 -18.46 30.40 4.23
N GLY A 205 -19.45 29.64 4.70
CA GLY A 205 -20.25 28.74 3.85
C GLY A 205 -19.84 27.26 3.88
N ALA A 206 -18.87 26.87 4.69
CA ALA A 206 -18.66 25.45 4.99
C ALA A 206 -19.69 24.97 6.03
N SER A 207 -20.18 23.75 5.87
CA SER A 207 -21.11 23.11 6.81
C SER A 207 -20.41 22.22 7.85
N THR A 208 -19.15 21.88 7.60
CA THR A 208 -18.33 20.97 8.43
C THR A 208 -16.86 21.36 8.38
N LEU A 209 -16.08 20.91 9.36
CA LEU A 209 -14.62 21.07 9.38
C LEU A 209 -13.95 20.53 8.10
N SER A 210 -14.37 19.36 7.61
CA SER A 210 -13.81 18.78 6.39
C SER A 210 -14.07 19.67 5.16
N GLN A 211 -15.23 20.31 5.10
CA GLN A 211 -15.53 21.26 4.03
C GLN A 211 -14.75 22.56 4.18
N ALA A 212 -14.57 23.07 5.40
CA ALA A 212 -13.73 24.24 5.67
C ALA A 212 -12.27 23.98 5.24
N GLN A 213 -11.73 22.81 5.55
CA GLN A 213 -10.41 22.37 5.09
C GLN A 213 -10.30 22.30 3.56
N ALA A 214 -11.33 21.79 2.88
CA ALA A 214 -11.37 21.75 1.43
C ALA A 214 -11.44 23.16 0.82
N ASN A 215 -12.21 24.06 1.44
CA ASN A 215 -12.35 25.45 1.00
C ASN A 215 -11.03 26.22 1.06
N CYS A 216 -10.08 25.85 1.93
CA CYS A 216 -8.73 26.44 1.95
C CYS A 216 -7.95 26.28 0.64
N ALA A 217 -8.26 25.26 -0.16
CA ALA A 217 -7.63 25.06 -1.47
C ALA A 217 -8.25 25.93 -2.57
N GLY A 218 -9.32 26.65 -2.28
CA GLY A 218 -9.96 27.60 -3.18
C GLY A 218 -9.18 28.90 -3.36
N GLY A 219 -9.54 29.68 -4.38
CA GLY A 219 -8.92 30.97 -4.67
C GLY A 219 -9.24 32.07 -3.64
N GLY A 220 -10.29 31.93 -2.83
CA GLY A 220 -10.81 32.99 -1.97
C GLY A 220 -11.58 34.07 -2.73
N ILE A 221 -11.92 35.17 -2.04
CA ILE A 221 -12.50 36.39 -2.64
C ILE A 221 -11.41 37.34 -3.17
N THR A 222 -10.16 37.14 -2.74
CA THR A 222 -8.96 37.87 -3.16
C THR A 222 -7.88 36.89 -3.63
N THR A 223 -6.98 37.30 -4.51
CA THR A 223 -5.91 36.40 -5.02
C THR A 223 -4.81 36.10 -4.00
N GLY A 224 -4.81 36.76 -2.84
CA GLY A 224 -3.97 36.47 -1.68
C GLY A 224 -4.29 35.12 -1.05
N GLY A 225 -5.41 34.50 -1.44
CA GLY A 225 -5.84 33.18 -1.01
C GLY A 225 -6.54 33.18 0.34
N VAL A 226 -7.05 32.01 0.70
CA VAL A 226 -7.83 31.81 1.93
C VAL A 226 -6.90 31.77 3.14
N GLY A 227 -7.17 32.62 4.13
CA GLY A 227 -6.52 32.62 5.44
C GLY A 227 -7.36 31.92 6.51
N LEU A 228 -8.69 31.99 6.42
CA LEU A 228 -9.63 31.33 7.33
C LEU A 228 -10.83 30.78 6.54
N ALA A 229 -11.34 29.63 6.95
CA ALA A 229 -12.59 29.07 6.45
C ALA A 229 -13.54 28.75 7.61
N GLN A 230 -14.71 29.39 7.63
CA GLN A 230 -15.68 29.32 8.72
C GLN A 230 -16.72 28.21 8.49
N TYR A 231 -17.12 27.54 9.57
CA TYR A 231 -18.21 26.57 9.60
C TYR A 231 -18.92 26.56 10.97
N PRO A 232 -20.22 26.20 11.05
CA PRO A 232 -20.91 26.16 12.32
C PRO A 232 -20.43 24.98 13.19
N SER A 233 -20.16 25.23 14.47
CA SER A 233 -19.75 24.21 15.43
C SER A 233 -20.18 24.56 16.85
N GLY A 234 -20.94 23.67 17.50
CA GLY A 234 -21.27 23.82 18.92
C GLY A 234 -22.12 25.05 19.25
N GLY A 235 -22.87 25.59 18.28
CA GLY A 235 -23.66 26.82 18.45
C GLY A 235 -22.90 28.12 18.22
N PHE A 236 -21.64 28.01 17.78
CA PHE A 236 -20.76 29.12 17.42
C PHE A 236 -20.23 28.94 16.00
N ASP A 237 -19.56 29.98 15.51
CA ASP A 237 -18.84 29.95 14.25
C ASP A 237 -17.37 29.56 14.52
N ALA A 238 -16.97 28.43 13.95
CA ALA A 238 -15.63 27.88 14.07
C ALA A 238 -14.82 28.19 12.81
N ASP A 239 -13.56 28.56 13.01
CA ASP A 239 -12.67 28.99 11.94
C ASP A 239 -11.49 28.05 11.80
N TYR A 240 -11.38 27.40 10.65
CA TYR A 240 -10.19 26.64 10.32
C TYR A 240 -9.13 27.57 9.70
N GLN A 241 -7.93 27.60 10.29
CA GLN A 241 -6.82 28.39 9.79
C GLN A 241 -6.19 27.76 8.54
N CYS A 242 -6.30 28.45 7.41
CA CYS A 242 -5.73 28.05 6.13
C CYS A 242 -4.29 28.60 5.99
N GLY A 243 -3.39 27.80 5.41
CA GLY A 243 -2.06 28.30 4.99
C GLY A 243 -0.90 28.13 5.98
N THR A 244 -1.04 27.41 7.09
CA THR A 244 0.12 26.76 7.72
C THR A 244 0.34 25.41 7.03
N PRO A 245 1.49 25.16 6.35
CA PRO A 245 1.84 23.80 5.97
C PRO A 245 1.80 22.97 7.24
N THR A 246 1.05 21.86 7.22
CA THR A 246 1.14 20.88 8.30
C THR A 246 2.62 20.56 8.48
N PRO A 247 3.23 20.82 9.66
CA PRO A 247 4.65 20.56 9.83
C PRO A 247 4.91 19.07 9.58
N SER A 248 6.04 18.75 8.96
CA SER A 248 6.36 17.37 8.57
C SER A 248 7.47 16.79 9.45
N LEU A 249 7.40 15.48 9.66
CA LEU A 249 8.46 14.69 10.27
C LEU A 249 9.34 14.06 9.19
N SER A 250 10.62 13.90 9.48
CA SER A 250 11.55 13.17 8.61
C SER A 250 12.62 12.46 9.44
N PHE A 251 13.16 11.36 8.93
CA PHE A 251 14.35 10.75 9.53
C PHE A 251 15.57 11.57 9.12
N ALA A 252 16.31 12.06 10.12
CA ALA A 252 17.53 12.85 9.90
C ALA A 252 18.75 11.97 9.62
N SER A 253 18.70 10.70 10.01
CA SER A 253 19.66 9.68 9.59
C SER A 253 19.36 9.17 8.18
N THR A 254 20.37 8.70 7.47
CA THR A 254 20.18 7.94 6.22
C THR A 254 19.69 6.52 6.51
N PRO A 255 18.97 5.87 5.58
CA PRO A 255 18.65 4.45 5.68
C PRO A 255 19.90 3.59 5.89
N GLN A 256 19.75 2.49 6.64
CA GLN A 256 20.83 1.59 7.04
C GLN A 256 20.58 0.16 6.56
N ALA A 257 21.66 -0.61 6.49
CA ALA A 257 21.62 -2.05 6.24
C ALA A 257 22.06 -2.79 7.52
N LEU A 258 21.11 -3.53 8.10
CA LEU A 258 21.26 -4.27 9.34
C LEU A 258 21.47 -5.76 9.06
N THR A 259 21.99 -6.48 10.04
CA THR A 259 21.93 -7.94 10.09
C THR A 259 20.87 -8.33 11.11
N ALA A 260 20.03 -9.32 10.80
CA ALA A 260 18.97 -9.77 11.68
C ALA A 260 19.49 -10.01 13.12
N GLY A 261 18.82 -9.39 14.09
CA GLY A 261 19.18 -9.42 15.51
C GLY A 261 20.31 -8.46 15.94
N SER A 262 20.85 -7.66 15.04
CA SER A 262 21.84 -6.61 15.36
C SER A 262 21.19 -5.22 15.33
N PRO A 263 21.42 -4.38 16.36
CA PRO A 263 20.97 -2.99 16.38
C PRO A 263 21.52 -2.14 15.23
N SER A 264 20.76 -1.13 14.84
CA SER A 264 21.21 -0.04 13.97
C SER A 264 22.29 0.83 14.63
N GLY A 265 22.95 1.66 13.81
CA GLY A 265 23.58 2.88 14.31
C GLY A 265 22.54 3.89 14.82
N PRO A 266 22.97 5.00 15.45
CA PRO A 266 22.06 6.01 15.98
C PRO A 266 21.21 6.63 14.88
N MET A 267 19.91 6.72 15.12
CA MET A 267 18.91 7.35 14.26
C MET A 267 18.31 8.55 14.96
N SER A 268 17.78 9.53 14.24
CA SER A 268 17.08 10.68 14.84
C SER A 268 15.97 11.18 13.92
N ILE A 269 14.98 11.85 14.50
CA ILE A 269 13.86 12.47 13.77
C ILE A 269 14.05 13.98 13.73
N ALA A 270 13.76 14.58 12.59
CA ALA A 270 13.68 16.01 12.39
C ALA A 270 12.24 16.48 12.17
N VAL A 271 11.98 17.73 12.57
CA VAL A 271 10.74 18.47 12.31
C VAL A 271 11.03 19.56 11.28
N SER A 272 10.08 19.83 10.38
CA SER A 272 10.24 20.85 9.32
C SER A 272 10.42 22.28 9.83
N GLN A 273 10.06 22.54 11.09
CA GLN A 273 10.13 23.84 11.74
C GLN A 273 10.23 23.70 13.27
N THR A 274 10.84 24.68 13.93
CA THR A 274 10.92 24.72 15.40
C THR A 274 9.57 25.02 16.03
N THR A 275 9.29 24.41 17.18
CA THR A 275 8.09 24.66 17.99
C THR A 275 8.43 25.35 19.30
N GLY A 276 7.46 26.09 19.87
CA GLY A 276 7.59 26.73 21.20
C GLY A 276 7.55 25.75 22.37
N SER A 277 7.14 24.50 22.11
CA SER A 277 7.09 23.39 23.09
C SER A 277 7.74 22.14 22.50
N ALA A 278 8.17 21.21 23.35
CA ALA A 278 8.73 19.95 22.91
C ALA A 278 7.68 19.09 22.16
N THR A 279 8.09 18.45 21.07
CA THR A 279 7.22 17.59 20.25
C THR A 279 7.49 16.12 20.59
N THR A 280 6.46 15.40 21.02
CA THR A 280 6.53 13.96 21.27
C THR A 280 6.16 13.19 20.00
N ILE A 281 7.03 12.28 19.59
CA ILE A 281 6.93 11.51 18.34
C ILE A 281 6.87 10.03 18.68
N THR A 282 5.90 9.31 18.13
CA THR A 282 5.78 7.86 18.24
C THR A 282 6.48 7.20 17.07
N LEU A 283 7.28 6.16 17.36
CA LEU A 283 7.96 5.35 16.35
C LEU A 283 7.29 3.98 16.23
N SER A 284 7.10 3.53 14.99
CA SER A 284 6.57 2.20 14.67
C SER A 284 7.25 1.61 13.43
N SER A 285 7.09 0.30 13.24
CA SER A 285 7.68 -0.48 12.15
C SER A 285 6.62 -1.34 11.49
N SER A 286 6.70 -1.51 10.17
CA SER A 286 5.85 -2.47 9.43
C SER A 286 6.24 -3.94 9.67
N SER A 287 7.46 -4.20 10.15
CA SER A 287 7.87 -5.54 10.59
C SER A 287 7.38 -5.81 12.01
N SER A 288 6.77 -6.98 12.21
CA SER A 288 6.25 -7.46 13.50
C SER A 288 7.35 -7.88 14.48
N ALA A 289 8.59 -8.10 14.03
CA ALA A 289 9.74 -8.31 14.92
C ALA A 289 10.63 -7.07 15.06
N GLY A 290 10.28 -5.97 14.39
CA GLY A 290 10.95 -4.69 14.55
C GLY A 290 10.73 -4.13 15.96
N THR A 291 11.83 -3.68 16.57
CA THR A 291 11.84 -3.08 17.91
C THR A 291 12.74 -1.86 17.95
N PHE A 292 12.46 -0.95 18.87
CA PHE A 292 13.14 0.32 19.05
C PHE A 292 13.67 0.45 20.48
N ALA A 293 14.72 1.23 20.64
CA ALA A 293 15.29 1.61 21.94
C ALA A 293 15.86 3.03 21.90
N THR A 294 15.89 3.71 23.05
CA THR A 294 16.56 5.01 23.20
C THR A 294 18.05 4.89 23.57
N ALA A 295 18.52 3.66 23.79
CA ALA A 295 19.92 3.34 24.05
C ALA A 295 20.35 2.09 23.26
N PRO A 296 21.64 1.94 22.89
CA PRO A 296 22.12 0.82 22.07
C PRO A 296 21.86 -0.57 22.68
N GLY A 297 21.77 -0.65 24.01
CA GLY A 297 21.56 -1.89 24.76
C GLY A 297 20.10 -2.19 25.11
N GLY A 298 19.15 -1.35 24.68
CA GLY A 298 17.75 -1.43 25.11
C GLY A 298 17.42 -0.60 26.35
N PRO A 299 16.24 -0.81 26.96
CA PRO A 299 15.27 -1.86 26.65
C PRO A 299 14.64 -1.71 25.25
N TRP A 300 14.32 -2.83 24.62
CA TRP A 300 13.73 -2.91 23.29
C TRP A 300 12.20 -3.04 23.38
N SER A 301 11.48 -2.31 22.53
CA SER A 301 10.00 -2.34 22.48
C SER A 301 9.49 -2.19 21.05
N SER A 302 8.33 -2.76 20.72
CA SER A 302 7.74 -2.68 19.37
C SER A 302 7.36 -1.25 18.96
N SER A 303 7.20 -0.35 19.94
CA SER A 303 7.02 1.08 19.74
C SER A 303 7.62 1.83 20.93
N ILE A 304 8.19 3.00 20.65
CA ILE A 304 8.69 3.94 21.66
C ILE A 304 8.25 5.35 21.30
N THR A 305 8.38 6.27 22.26
CA THR A 305 8.29 7.70 21.98
C THR A 305 9.67 8.36 22.11
N VAL A 306 9.93 9.34 21.24
CA VAL A 306 11.10 10.21 21.28
C VAL A 306 10.63 11.66 21.28
N SER A 307 11.48 12.60 21.71
CA SER A 307 11.12 14.02 21.74
C SER A 307 12.09 14.89 20.94
N VAL A 308 11.54 15.92 20.29
CA VAL A 308 12.29 17.05 19.76
C VAL A 308 12.10 18.22 20.74
N PRO A 309 13.17 18.74 21.38
CA PRO A 309 13.06 19.86 22.31
C PRO A 309 12.51 21.13 21.66
N ALA A 310 11.89 22.00 22.46
CA ALA A 310 11.46 23.32 22.01
C ALA A 310 12.64 24.11 21.39
N GLY A 311 12.39 24.82 20.30
CA GLY A 311 13.43 25.57 19.57
C GLY A 311 14.45 24.71 18.80
N SER A 312 14.34 23.37 18.83
CA SER A 312 15.20 22.46 18.07
C SER A 312 14.46 21.90 16.85
N THR A 313 15.22 21.52 15.82
CA THR A 313 14.68 20.86 14.62
C THR A 313 15.03 19.37 14.57
N THR A 314 15.78 18.84 15.53
CA THR A 314 16.21 17.42 15.58
C THR A 314 16.10 16.89 17.01
N GLY A 315 15.57 15.67 17.15
CA GLY A 315 15.39 14.99 18.43
C GLY A 315 16.61 14.16 18.86
N ALA A 316 16.51 13.59 20.07
CA ALA A 316 17.51 12.67 20.60
C ALA A 316 17.65 11.40 19.74
N SER A 317 18.80 10.74 19.85
CA SER A 317 19.05 9.50 19.12
C SER A 317 18.20 8.33 19.65
N PHE A 318 17.79 7.46 18.73
CA PHE A 318 17.20 6.15 19.01
C PHE A 318 17.85 5.08 18.13
N TYR A 319 17.49 3.82 18.37
CA TYR A 319 18.04 2.65 17.71
C TYR A 319 16.90 1.74 17.29
N TYR A 320 17.11 0.99 16.20
CA TYR A 320 16.18 0.00 15.67
C TYR A 320 16.87 -1.36 15.58
N SER A 321 16.14 -2.44 15.85
CA SER A 321 16.60 -3.82 15.70
C SER A 321 15.45 -4.69 15.23
N ASP A 322 15.73 -5.61 14.31
CA ASP A 322 14.74 -6.52 13.75
C ASP A 322 15.38 -7.91 13.54
N THR A 323 14.61 -8.96 13.81
CA THR A 323 15.03 -10.35 13.56
C THR A 323 14.47 -10.93 12.26
N HIS A 324 13.56 -10.24 11.57
CA HIS A 324 13.05 -10.65 10.26
C HIS A 324 13.79 -9.93 9.13
N ALA A 325 14.42 -10.70 8.25
CA ALA A 325 15.08 -10.17 7.07
C ALA A 325 14.05 -9.61 6.06
N GLY A 326 14.35 -8.45 5.48
CA GLY A 326 13.43 -7.76 4.58
C GLY A 326 13.69 -6.26 4.52
N GLN A 327 12.65 -5.51 4.15
CA GLN A 327 12.68 -4.05 4.06
C GLN A 327 11.58 -3.43 4.94
N PRO A 328 11.77 -3.36 6.26
CA PRO A 328 10.77 -2.75 7.13
C PRO A 328 10.67 -1.25 6.88
N LEU A 329 9.44 -0.75 6.80
CA LEU A 329 9.13 0.67 6.76
C LEU A 329 8.96 1.17 8.19
N LEU A 330 9.87 2.04 8.61
CA LEU A 330 9.75 2.76 9.88
C LEU A 330 8.89 4.00 9.68
N THR A 331 8.03 4.29 10.65
CA THR A 331 7.12 5.43 10.65
C THR A 331 7.31 6.25 11.92
N ALA A 332 7.50 7.56 11.76
CA ALA A 332 7.46 8.55 12.81
C ALA A 332 6.15 9.35 12.69
N SER A 333 5.37 9.40 13.77
CA SER A 333 4.09 10.08 13.81
C SER A 333 3.92 10.95 15.05
N ALA A 334 3.26 12.10 14.86
CA ALA A 334 2.86 12.99 15.94
C ALA A 334 1.54 13.70 15.55
N PRO A 335 0.63 13.98 16.50
CA PRO A 335 -0.59 14.71 16.20
C PRO A 335 -0.29 16.09 15.61
N GLY A 336 -1.00 16.47 14.53
CA GLY A 336 -0.77 17.75 13.84
C GLY A 336 0.43 17.77 12.89
N TYR A 337 1.11 16.63 12.68
CA TYR A 337 2.23 16.51 11.73
C TYR A 337 1.92 15.56 10.57
N THR A 338 2.52 15.80 9.41
CA THR A 338 2.65 14.79 8.36
C THR A 338 3.73 13.78 8.77
N ASN A 339 3.40 12.49 8.69
CA ASN A 339 4.31 11.40 9.10
C ASN A 339 5.60 11.40 8.26
N GLY A 340 6.70 11.06 8.93
CA GLY A 340 7.98 10.74 8.29
C GLY A 340 8.14 9.23 8.17
N THR A 341 8.67 8.76 7.04
CA THR A 341 8.94 7.33 6.85
C THR A 341 10.36 7.10 6.35
N GLN A 342 10.92 5.95 6.70
CA GLN A 342 12.24 5.50 6.26
C GLN A 342 12.25 3.98 6.14
N THR A 343 12.70 3.47 5.00
CA THR A 343 12.82 2.03 4.76
C THR A 343 14.22 1.56 5.10
N GLU A 344 14.34 0.65 6.06
CA GLU A 344 15.61 0.00 6.39
C GLU A 344 15.80 -1.28 5.56
N THR A 345 17.03 -1.80 5.50
CA THR A 345 17.30 -3.14 4.95
C THR A 345 17.78 -4.06 6.06
N VAL A 346 17.11 -5.19 6.27
CA VAL A 346 17.52 -6.21 7.24
C VAL A 346 17.97 -7.44 6.45
N ASN A 347 19.26 -7.73 6.48
CA ASN A 347 19.83 -8.93 5.89
C ASN A 347 19.68 -10.11 6.85
N ALA A 348 19.53 -11.33 6.31
CA ALA A 348 19.58 -12.54 7.12
C ALA A 348 20.92 -12.63 7.88
N ALA A 349 20.87 -13.18 9.09
CA ALA A 349 22.05 -13.46 9.89
C ALA A 349 22.85 -14.63 9.31
N THR A 350 23.93 -15.01 9.99
CA THR A 350 24.75 -16.15 9.59
C THR A 350 23.92 -17.43 9.51
N LEU A 351 24.17 -18.23 8.47
CA LEU A 351 23.55 -19.55 8.27
C LEU A 351 23.64 -20.37 9.56
N ALA A 352 22.52 -20.95 9.99
CA ALA A 352 22.44 -21.78 11.19
C ALA A 352 21.99 -23.22 10.87
N SER A 353 21.18 -23.41 9.82
CA SER A 353 20.67 -24.73 9.44
C SER A 353 20.50 -24.89 7.93
N ILE A 354 20.55 -26.13 7.46
CA ILE A 354 20.27 -26.53 6.07
C ILE A 354 19.24 -27.66 6.09
N SER A 355 18.17 -27.53 5.31
CA SER A 355 17.24 -28.64 5.01
C SER A 355 17.36 -29.06 3.55
N VAL A 356 17.17 -30.35 3.27
CA VAL A 356 17.26 -30.93 1.91
C VAL A 356 15.89 -31.40 1.45
N THR A 357 15.50 -31.04 0.22
CA THR A 357 14.24 -31.44 -0.42
C THR A 357 14.50 -32.17 -1.76
N PRO A 358 13.88 -33.33 -2.00
CA PRO A 358 13.00 -34.06 -1.09
C PRO A 358 13.79 -34.68 0.09
N ALA A 359 13.13 -34.82 1.24
CA ALA A 359 13.73 -35.43 2.44
C ALA A 359 14.03 -36.94 2.25
N SER A 360 13.33 -37.59 1.31
CA SER A 360 13.68 -38.93 0.83
C SER A 360 13.36 -39.11 -0.65
N ALA A 361 14.12 -39.94 -1.37
CA ALA A 361 13.83 -40.30 -2.75
C ALA A 361 14.10 -41.78 -3.06
N GLN A 362 13.33 -42.36 -3.98
CA GLN A 362 13.61 -43.67 -4.57
C GLN A 362 13.96 -43.51 -6.04
N ILE A 363 15.15 -43.94 -6.43
CA ILE A 363 15.68 -43.75 -7.78
C ILE A 363 16.15 -45.11 -8.30
N ARG A 364 15.97 -45.41 -9.59
CA ARG A 364 16.52 -46.65 -10.17
C ARG A 364 17.97 -46.45 -10.57
N VAL A 365 18.77 -47.52 -10.58
CA VAL A 365 20.11 -47.47 -11.20
C VAL A 365 20.02 -46.94 -12.64
N GLY A 366 20.83 -45.93 -12.96
CA GLY A 366 20.82 -45.18 -14.22
C GLY A 366 19.80 -44.04 -14.29
N GLY A 367 18.92 -43.91 -13.30
CA GLY A 367 17.98 -42.80 -13.16
C GLY A 367 18.59 -41.57 -12.49
N HIS A 368 17.84 -40.48 -12.53
CA HIS A 368 18.20 -39.18 -11.96
C HIS A 368 17.11 -38.68 -11.01
N GLY A 369 17.51 -37.87 -10.03
CA GLY A 369 16.60 -37.15 -9.12
C GLY A 369 17.18 -35.79 -8.78
N SER A 370 16.30 -34.78 -8.65
CA SER A 370 16.69 -33.43 -8.25
C SER A 370 16.63 -33.28 -6.74
N PHE A 371 17.64 -32.65 -6.15
CA PHE A 371 17.67 -32.25 -4.75
C PHE A 371 17.97 -30.76 -4.64
N SER A 372 17.37 -30.10 -3.66
CA SER A 372 17.61 -28.69 -3.33
C SER A 372 17.88 -28.55 -1.85
N ALA A 373 18.66 -27.53 -1.48
CA ALA A 373 18.97 -27.19 -0.11
C ALA A 373 18.38 -25.81 0.23
N ALA A 374 17.68 -25.71 1.35
CA ALA A 374 17.22 -24.42 1.88
C ALA A 374 18.03 -24.08 3.14
N GLY A 375 18.75 -22.96 3.11
CA GLY A 375 19.46 -22.43 4.27
C GLY A 375 18.58 -21.52 5.12
N ARG A 376 18.70 -21.60 6.44
CA ARG A 376 18.09 -20.64 7.38
C ARG A 376 19.09 -20.15 8.42
N ASP A 377 18.95 -18.89 8.84
CA ASP A 377 19.67 -18.35 9.99
C ASP A 377 19.02 -18.75 11.33
N GLY A 378 19.57 -18.27 12.45
CA GLY A 378 19.06 -18.57 13.80
C GLY A 378 17.67 -17.99 14.11
N TYR A 379 17.19 -17.06 13.30
CA TYR A 379 15.88 -16.42 13.42
C TYR A 379 14.85 -16.98 12.43
N GLY A 380 15.27 -17.93 11.58
CA GLY A 380 14.41 -18.57 10.58
C GLY A 380 14.40 -17.88 9.22
N ASN A 381 15.17 -16.80 9.02
CA ASN A 381 15.27 -16.11 7.73
C ASN A 381 15.96 -16.99 6.69
N SER A 382 15.54 -16.88 5.44
CA SER A 382 16.16 -17.61 4.33
C SER A 382 17.56 -17.08 4.03
N VAL A 383 18.53 -17.99 3.97
CA VAL A 383 19.92 -17.68 3.60
C VAL A 383 20.25 -18.41 2.29
N SER A 384 20.73 -17.68 1.30
CA SER A 384 21.19 -18.27 0.04
C SER A 384 22.39 -19.17 0.27
N VAL A 385 22.33 -20.40 -0.24
CA VAL A 385 23.38 -21.42 -0.05
C VAL A 385 23.79 -22.06 -1.38
N SER A 386 25.09 -22.31 -1.53
CA SER A 386 25.68 -23.13 -2.60
C SER A 386 26.44 -24.31 -1.98
N PRO A 387 25.73 -25.37 -1.56
CA PRO A 387 26.33 -26.49 -0.85
C PRO A 387 27.11 -27.43 -1.76
N SER A 388 28.10 -28.09 -1.16
CA SER A 388 28.70 -29.31 -1.70
C SER A 388 27.86 -30.52 -1.30
N TRP A 389 27.61 -31.42 -2.24
CA TRP A 389 26.79 -32.62 -2.08
C TRP A 389 27.62 -33.89 -2.03
N SER A 390 27.24 -34.81 -1.14
CA SER A 390 27.82 -36.15 -1.04
C SER A 390 26.75 -37.21 -0.77
N VAL A 391 27.07 -38.48 -1.01
CA VAL A 391 26.21 -39.62 -0.66
C VAL A 391 27.04 -40.71 0.00
N SER A 392 26.54 -41.27 1.11
CA SER A 392 27.17 -42.40 1.79
C SER A 392 26.15 -43.52 2.05
N PRO A 393 26.43 -44.79 1.66
CA PRO A 393 27.59 -45.23 0.86
C PRO A 393 27.59 -44.61 -0.56
N ALA A 394 28.66 -44.82 -1.32
CA ALA A 394 28.80 -44.24 -2.67
C ALA A 394 27.78 -44.86 -3.67
N LEU A 395 26.58 -44.27 -3.76
CA LEU A 395 25.46 -44.77 -4.56
C LEU A 395 25.30 -44.05 -5.91
N GLY A 396 25.97 -42.92 -6.14
CA GLY A 396 25.80 -42.10 -7.34
C GLY A 396 26.69 -40.86 -7.36
N THR A 397 26.46 -39.98 -8.35
CA THR A 397 27.21 -38.72 -8.55
C THR A 397 26.27 -37.52 -8.62
N PHE A 398 26.76 -36.33 -8.27
CA PHE A 398 26.00 -35.07 -8.28
C PHE A 398 26.52 -34.14 -9.38
N SER A 399 25.63 -33.43 -10.08
CA SER A 399 26.00 -32.37 -11.03
C SER A 399 24.92 -31.29 -11.12
N PRO A 400 25.27 -29.99 -11.07
CA PRO A 400 26.59 -29.46 -10.69
C PRO A 400 26.89 -29.68 -9.19
N ASN A 401 28.17 -29.76 -8.80
CA ASN A 401 28.55 -29.90 -7.40
C ASN A 401 29.86 -29.12 -7.12
N PRO A 402 29.83 -27.98 -6.41
CA PRO A 402 28.69 -27.42 -5.67
C PRO A 402 27.56 -26.89 -6.56
N GLY A 403 26.33 -26.81 -6.03
CA GLY A 403 25.17 -26.32 -6.76
C GLY A 403 23.85 -26.42 -5.99
N ASN A 404 22.83 -25.63 -6.39
CA ASN A 404 21.50 -25.66 -5.79
C ASN A 404 20.45 -25.10 -6.78
N PRO A 405 19.52 -25.91 -7.33
CA PRO A 405 19.37 -27.34 -7.11
C PRO A 405 20.50 -28.17 -7.74
N VAL A 406 20.61 -29.44 -7.34
CA VAL A 406 21.54 -30.42 -7.88
C VAL A 406 20.81 -31.63 -8.46
N THR A 407 21.39 -32.26 -9.49
CA THR A 407 20.92 -33.55 -10.00
C THR A 407 21.78 -34.69 -9.47
N PHE A 408 21.17 -35.63 -8.75
CA PHE A 408 21.76 -36.90 -8.35
C PHE A 408 21.54 -37.96 -9.43
N THR A 409 22.60 -38.58 -9.93
CA THR A 409 22.56 -39.69 -10.89
C THR A 409 22.95 -40.99 -10.18
N ALA A 410 22.00 -41.93 -10.08
CA ALA A 410 22.19 -43.18 -9.35
C ALA A 410 23.00 -44.22 -10.14
N ARG A 411 24.03 -44.80 -9.51
CA ARG A 411 24.97 -45.76 -10.13
C ARG A 411 24.90 -47.15 -9.51
N THR A 412 24.71 -47.23 -8.19
CA THR A 412 24.76 -48.51 -7.45
C THR A 412 23.48 -48.66 -6.62
N SER A 413 22.87 -49.85 -6.62
CA SER A 413 21.69 -50.12 -5.80
C SER A 413 22.03 -50.22 -4.31
N GLY A 414 21.17 -49.69 -3.45
CA GLY A 414 21.36 -49.69 -2.00
C GLY A 414 20.58 -48.54 -1.35
N SER A 415 20.64 -48.44 -0.02
CA SER A 415 20.10 -47.31 0.74
C SER A 415 21.24 -46.48 1.30
N GLY A 416 21.10 -45.16 1.30
CA GLY A 416 22.14 -44.24 1.79
C GLY A 416 21.59 -42.88 2.16
N THR A 417 22.49 -42.00 2.60
CA THR A 417 22.18 -40.63 2.99
C THR A 417 22.88 -39.65 2.07
N ILE A 418 22.10 -38.78 1.44
CA ILE A 418 22.58 -37.61 0.72
C ILE A 418 22.81 -36.49 1.74
N THR A 419 23.96 -35.83 1.68
CA THR A 419 24.33 -34.74 2.58
C THR A 419 24.69 -33.50 1.76
N ALA A 420 24.03 -32.37 2.04
CA ALA A 420 24.38 -31.05 1.52
C ALA A 420 25.15 -30.28 2.60
N THR A 421 26.32 -29.72 2.28
CA THR A 421 27.20 -29.09 3.27
C THR A 421 27.64 -27.69 2.82
N VAL A 422 27.59 -26.71 3.72
CA VAL A 422 28.22 -25.38 3.58
C VAL A 422 29.08 -25.14 4.82
N GLY A 423 30.40 -25.11 4.66
CA GLY A 423 31.32 -25.04 5.79
C GLY A 423 31.13 -26.22 6.75
N SER A 424 30.76 -25.95 8.00
CA SER A 424 30.46 -26.97 9.03
C SER A 424 28.97 -27.37 9.12
N ILE A 425 28.08 -26.65 8.43
CA ILE A 425 26.62 -26.86 8.53
C ILE A 425 26.19 -27.84 7.44
N SER A 426 25.38 -28.82 7.81
CA SER A 426 24.90 -29.83 6.87
C SER A 426 23.40 -30.14 7.02
N GLY A 427 22.77 -30.46 5.90
CA GLY A 427 21.41 -31.00 5.80
C GLY A 427 21.42 -32.37 5.14
N ARG A 428 20.43 -33.23 5.46
CA ARG A 428 20.43 -34.63 5.04
C ARG A 428 19.10 -35.05 4.41
N ALA A 429 19.18 -35.97 3.44
CA ALA A 429 18.05 -36.67 2.85
C ALA A 429 18.35 -38.16 2.68
N ALA A 430 17.35 -39.01 2.79
CA ALA A 430 17.48 -40.44 2.52
C ALA A 430 17.37 -40.73 1.02
N VAL A 431 18.15 -41.69 0.51
CA VAL A 431 17.99 -42.17 -0.87
C VAL A 431 18.02 -43.68 -0.92
N THR A 432 17.07 -44.27 -1.64
CA THR A 432 17.05 -45.70 -1.96
C THR A 432 17.22 -45.88 -3.46
N VAL A 433 18.37 -46.42 -3.86
CA VAL A 433 18.61 -46.80 -5.24
C VAL A 433 18.16 -48.23 -5.46
N THR A 434 17.08 -48.40 -6.22
CA THR A 434 16.56 -49.72 -6.59
C THR A 434 17.27 -50.24 -7.83
N ARG A 435 17.49 -51.56 -7.90
CA ARG A 435 18.04 -52.19 -9.11
C ARG A 435 17.14 -51.86 -10.29
N LYS A 436 17.73 -51.65 -11.47
CA LYS A 436 16.97 -51.70 -12.72
C LYS A 436 16.25 -53.04 -12.71
N LYS A 437 14.91 -53.05 -12.89
CA LYS A 437 14.17 -54.30 -13.08
C LYS A 437 14.84 -54.97 -14.26
N GLY A 438 15.65 -56.01 -13.99
CA GLY A 438 16.18 -56.85 -15.04
C GLY A 438 14.97 -57.27 -15.86
N ALA A 439 15.11 -57.29 -17.18
CA ALA A 439 14.24 -58.16 -17.95
C ALA A 439 14.44 -59.55 -17.33
N GLN A 440 13.55 -59.93 -16.41
CA GLN A 440 13.38 -61.32 -16.08
C GLN A 440 12.97 -61.91 -17.43
N THR A 441 13.87 -62.64 -18.07
CA THR A 441 13.46 -63.86 -18.73
C THR A 441 12.72 -64.63 -17.65
N ALA A 442 11.40 -64.45 -17.59
CA ALA A 442 10.56 -65.33 -16.82
C ALA A 442 10.93 -66.71 -17.32
N ALA A 443 11.56 -67.52 -16.47
CA ALA A 443 11.42 -68.95 -16.63
C ALA A 443 9.92 -69.16 -16.80
N VAL A 444 9.54 -69.68 -17.96
CA VAL A 444 8.16 -70.00 -18.28
C VAL A 444 7.73 -71.01 -17.22
N SER A 445 7.12 -70.54 -16.14
CA SER A 445 6.27 -71.39 -15.32
C SER A 445 5.14 -71.76 -16.25
N SER A 446 5.12 -73.02 -16.69
CA SER A 446 4.03 -73.60 -17.46
C SER A 446 2.71 -73.28 -16.75
N ALA A 447 1.94 -72.34 -17.31
CA ALA A 447 0.55 -72.18 -16.94
C ALA A 447 -0.18 -73.48 -17.31
N PRO A 448 -0.97 -74.09 -16.42
CA PRO A 448 -1.53 -75.42 -16.66
C PRO A 448 -2.41 -75.53 -17.90
N ASN A 449 -2.96 -74.42 -18.42
CA ASN A 449 -3.96 -74.44 -19.50
C ASN A 449 -3.68 -73.49 -20.68
N LEU A 450 -2.50 -72.84 -20.77
CA LEU A 450 -2.12 -72.01 -21.92
C LEU A 450 -0.77 -72.44 -22.52
N ASN A 451 -0.63 -73.74 -22.77
CA ASN A 451 0.35 -74.22 -23.74
C ASN A 451 -0.28 -74.04 -25.12
N ALA A 452 -0.01 -72.89 -25.76
CA ALA A 452 -0.38 -72.65 -27.14
C ALA A 452 0.14 -73.81 -27.98
N PHE A 453 -0.77 -74.63 -28.51
CA PHE A 453 -0.43 -75.59 -29.53
C PHE A 453 -0.13 -74.78 -30.79
N LEU A 454 1.14 -74.65 -31.11
CA LEU A 454 1.52 -74.70 -32.51
C LEU A 454 1.75 -76.18 -32.79
N SER A 455 1.02 -76.75 -33.74
CA SER A 455 1.28 -78.12 -34.18
C SER A 455 2.76 -78.25 -34.52
N GLN A 456 3.55 -78.93 -33.69
CA GLN A 456 4.85 -79.41 -34.15
C GLN A 456 4.56 -80.32 -35.35
N PRO A 457 5.23 -80.14 -36.49
CA PRO A 457 5.27 -81.24 -37.44
C PRO A 457 5.95 -82.42 -36.71
N PRO A 458 5.41 -83.64 -36.82
CA PRO A 458 6.03 -84.81 -36.21
C PRO A 458 7.47 -84.92 -36.74
N SER A 459 8.43 -84.84 -35.82
CA SER A 459 9.85 -85.17 -36.02
C SER A 459 10.44 -84.82 -37.39
N GLY A 460 10.90 -83.58 -37.56
CA GLY A 460 11.81 -83.19 -38.64
C GLY A 460 11.21 -82.98 -40.04
N GLY A 461 9.88 -82.99 -40.18
CA GLY A 461 9.19 -82.68 -41.43
C GLY A 461 8.77 -81.21 -41.58
N CYS A 462 8.81 -80.71 -42.81
CA CYS A 462 8.23 -79.44 -43.26
C CYS A 462 6.68 -79.40 -43.18
N VAL A 463 6.07 -78.21 -43.09
CA VAL A 463 4.61 -78.02 -43.09
C VAL A 463 4.07 -78.09 -44.53
N ARG A 464 3.16 -79.03 -44.81
CA ARG A 464 2.45 -79.11 -46.10
C ARG A 464 1.44 -77.96 -46.21
N ASP A 465 1.42 -77.29 -47.37
CA ASP A 465 0.54 -76.16 -47.70
C ASP A 465 0.73 -74.84 -46.91
N GLY A 466 1.72 -74.78 -46.02
CA GLY A 466 2.15 -73.53 -45.36
C GLY A 466 1.15 -72.96 -44.34
N LEU A 467 0.16 -73.74 -43.90
CA LEU A 467 -0.82 -73.31 -42.89
C LEU A 467 -0.41 -73.72 -41.47
N ILE A 468 -0.49 -72.78 -40.53
CA ILE A 468 -0.24 -72.96 -39.10
C ILE A 468 -1.51 -72.61 -38.33
N ARG A 469 -1.93 -73.48 -37.40
CA ARG A 469 -3.05 -73.21 -36.48
C ARG A 469 -2.54 -72.79 -35.10
N VAL A 470 -3.16 -71.75 -34.53
CA VAL A 470 -2.86 -71.20 -33.20
C VAL A 470 -4.13 -71.19 -32.34
N GLY A 471 -4.18 -71.99 -31.28
CA GLY A 471 -5.35 -72.11 -30.39
C GLY A 471 -5.03 -72.76 -29.03
N GLY A 472 -6.08 -73.06 -28.24
CA GLY A 472 -5.95 -73.76 -26.97
C GLY A 472 -5.57 -75.25 -27.11
N ARG A 473 -5.07 -75.85 -26.03
CA ARG A 473 -4.55 -77.23 -26.03
C ARG A 473 -5.69 -78.23 -26.31
N ASN A 474 -5.43 -79.22 -27.17
CA ASN A 474 -6.34 -80.32 -27.50
C ASN A 474 -7.72 -79.88 -28.02
N GLY A 475 -7.80 -78.72 -28.69
CA GLY A 475 -9.06 -78.20 -29.25
C GLY A 475 -10.00 -77.54 -28.22
N GLN A 476 -9.52 -77.30 -27.00
CA GLN A 476 -10.27 -76.55 -25.98
C GLN A 476 -10.11 -75.04 -26.18
N PRO A 477 -11.13 -74.21 -25.84
CA PRO A 477 -11.03 -72.76 -25.92
C PRO A 477 -9.90 -72.18 -25.07
N ALA A 478 -9.17 -71.24 -25.64
CA ALA A 478 -8.25 -70.37 -24.90
C ALA A 478 -8.88 -68.99 -24.72
N ASP A 479 -9.16 -68.61 -23.49
CA ASP A 479 -9.64 -67.27 -23.16
C ASP A 479 -8.45 -66.29 -23.16
N VAL A 480 -8.37 -65.50 -24.24
CA VAL A 480 -7.37 -64.45 -24.40
C VAL A 480 -8.05 -63.14 -24.78
N GLY A 481 -7.63 -62.05 -24.14
CA GLY A 481 -8.10 -60.70 -24.47
C GLY A 481 -7.48 -60.16 -25.75
N SER A 482 -6.27 -60.59 -26.09
CA SER A 482 -5.68 -60.34 -27.41
C SER A 482 -4.65 -61.37 -27.84
N LEU A 483 -4.50 -61.55 -29.14
CA LEU A 483 -3.50 -62.39 -29.78
C LEU A 483 -2.80 -61.63 -30.91
N LYS A 484 -1.48 -61.47 -30.80
CA LYS A 484 -0.62 -60.88 -31.84
C LYS A 484 0.28 -61.95 -32.43
N LEU A 485 0.34 -61.99 -33.75
CA LEU A 485 1.24 -62.88 -34.50
C LEU A 485 2.32 -62.06 -35.20
N LEU A 486 3.55 -62.52 -35.09
CA LEU A 486 4.72 -62.00 -35.80
C LEU A 486 5.32 -63.11 -36.65
N VAL A 487 5.70 -62.79 -37.89
CA VAL A 487 6.50 -63.66 -38.77
C VAL A 487 7.79 -62.92 -39.08
N ASP A 488 8.92 -63.53 -38.77
CA ASP A 488 10.27 -62.94 -38.90
C ASP A 488 10.36 -61.55 -38.26
N GLY A 489 9.74 -61.41 -37.08
CA GLY A 489 9.68 -60.16 -36.31
C GLY A 489 8.68 -59.11 -36.82
N LYS A 490 8.03 -59.34 -37.97
CA LYS A 490 7.04 -58.41 -38.56
C LYS A 490 5.60 -58.80 -38.20
N PRO A 491 4.70 -57.84 -37.91
CA PRO A 491 3.30 -58.14 -37.61
C PRO A 491 2.58 -58.80 -38.78
N ALA A 492 2.02 -59.99 -38.54
CA ALA A 492 1.19 -60.71 -39.50
C ALA A 492 -0.31 -60.61 -39.18
N GLY A 493 -0.67 -60.26 -37.93
CA GLY A 493 -2.06 -59.99 -37.54
C GLY A 493 -2.22 -59.74 -36.04
N LEU A 494 -3.36 -59.14 -35.68
CA LEU A 494 -3.78 -58.88 -34.30
C LEU A 494 -5.27 -59.16 -34.15
N LEU A 495 -5.62 -59.99 -33.18
CA LEU A 495 -7.00 -60.24 -32.77
C LEU A 495 -7.22 -59.70 -31.37
N ARG A 496 -8.42 -59.16 -31.12
CA ARG A 496 -8.82 -58.60 -29.83
C ARG A 496 -10.22 -59.11 -29.46
N GLY A 497 -10.43 -59.46 -28.19
CA GLY A 497 -11.74 -59.57 -27.56
C GLY A 497 -12.63 -60.76 -27.91
N ARG A 498 -12.11 -62.00 -28.01
CA ARG A 498 -12.93 -63.24 -28.06
C ARG A 498 -12.20 -64.45 -27.47
N SER A 499 -12.97 -65.38 -26.90
CA SER A 499 -12.52 -66.76 -26.61
C SER A 499 -12.09 -67.45 -27.92
N LEU A 500 -10.84 -67.93 -28.00
CA LEU A 500 -10.29 -68.60 -29.18
C LEU A 500 -10.69 -70.08 -29.16
N THR A 501 -11.96 -70.37 -29.39
CA THR A 501 -12.51 -71.74 -29.29
C THR A 501 -12.00 -72.68 -30.38
N ARG A 502 -11.70 -72.17 -31.58
CA ARG A 502 -11.33 -72.99 -32.76
C ARG A 502 -9.95 -72.67 -33.37
N GLY A 503 -9.20 -71.78 -32.72
CA GLY A 503 -7.89 -71.35 -33.19
C GLY A 503 -7.92 -70.46 -34.44
N VAL A 504 -6.74 -69.98 -34.83
CA VAL A 504 -6.51 -69.03 -35.93
C VAL A 504 -5.53 -69.66 -36.90
N GLU A 505 -5.80 -69.52 -38.20
CA GLU A 505 -4.92 -69.98 -39.26
C GLU A 505 -4.01 -68.86 -39.79
N LEU A 506 -2.72 -69.16 -39.88
CA LEU A 506 -1.69 -68.33 -40.45
C LEU A 506 -1.11 -69.02 -41.68
N ARG A 507 -1.07 -68.32 -42.82
CA ARG A 507 -0.43 -68.82 -44.04
C ARG A 507 0.99 -68.25 -44.17
N LEU A 508 1.97 -69.13 -44.32
CA LEU A 508 3.38 -68.81 -44.58
C LEU A 508 3.67 -68.78 -46.09
N ALA A 509 4.67 -67.99 -46.47
CA ALA A 509 5.20 -67.99 -47.84
C ALA A 509 6.13 -69.20 -48.08
N ALA A 510 6.34 -69.57 -49.34
CA ALA A 510 7.29 -70.62 -49.72
C ALA A 510 8.74 -70.11 -49.62
N GLY A 511 9.63 -70.86 -48.96
CA GLY A 511 11.03 -70.48 -48.71
C GLY A 511 11.61 -71.18 -47.47
N SER A 512 12.91 -71.01 -47.22
CA SER A 512 13.59 -71.63 -46.08
C SER A 512 13.42 -70.82 -44.78
N GLY A 513 12.97 -71.51 -43.73
CA GLY A 513 13.05 -71.12 -42.32
C GLY A 513 12.38 -69.80 -41.89
N HIS A 514 11.09 -69.80 -41.62
CA HIS A 514 10.37 -68.69 -40.98
C HIS A 514 10.33 -68.82 -39.45
N THR A 515 10.52 -67.70 -38.75
CA THR A 515 10.36 -67.60 -37.29
C THR A 515 8.98 -67.02 -36.98
N VAL A 516 8.13 -67.79 -36.30
CA VAL A 516 6.79 -67.35 -35.90
C VAL A 516 6.77 -67.11 -34.41
N THR A 517 6.46 -65.87 -34.01
CA THR A 517 6.27 -65.49 -32.61
C THR A 517 4.80 -65.22 -32.34
N VAL A 518 4.26 -65.92 -31.37
CA VAL A 518 2.93 -65.71 -30.83
C VAL A 518 3.06 -64.88 -29.55
N ILE A 519 2.25 -63.84 -29.42
CA ILE A 519 2.13 -63.04 -28.19
C ILE A 519 0.65 -63.00 -27.82
N ALA A 520 0.30 -63.64 -26.71
CA ALA A 520 -1.05 -63.64 -26.17
C ALA A 520 -1.12 -62.78 -24.90
N ALA A 521 -2.23 -62.09 -24.71
CA ALA A 521 -2.57 -61.44 -23.44
C ALA A 521 -3.94 -61.90 -22.99
N THR A 522 -4.07 -62.32 -21.74
CA THR A 522 -5.35 -62.63 -21.09
C THR A 522 -6.04 -61.34 -20.64
N ASP A 523 -7.35 -61.40 -20.40
CA ASP A 523 -8.13 -60.23 -19.96
C ASP A 523 -7.68 -59.69 -18.60
N ASP A 524 -7.10 -60.54 -17.74
CA ASP A 524 -6.49 -60.15 -16.46
C ASP A 524 -5.09 -59.51 -16.59
N GLY A 525 -4.63 -59.26 -17.83
CA GLY A 525 -3.40 -58.52 -18.12
C GLY A 525 -2.12 -59.35 -18.12
N ARG A 526 -2.19 -60.68 -17.91
CA ARG A 526 -1.02 -61.55 -18.07
C ARG A 526 -0.65 -61.70 -19.54
N ARG A 527 0.65 -61.79 -19.82
CA ARG A 527 1.18 -61.91 -21.19
C ARG A 527 2.02 -63.17 -21.33
N PHE A 528 1.84 -63.83 -22.46
CA PHE A 528 2.53 -65.06 -22.83
C PHE A 528 3.16 -64.87 -24.21
N SER A 529 4.35 -65.41 -24.42
CA SER A 529 4.97 -65.43 -25.74
C SER A 529 5.70 -66.73 -26.00
N ALA A 530 5.59 -67.22 -27.22
CA ALA A 530 6.33 -68.38 -27.68
C ALA A 530 6.79 -68.16 -29.12
N THR A 531 8.00 -68.63 -29.44
CA THR A 531 8.62 -68.47 -30.76
C THR A 531 9.09 -69.80 -31.28
N TYR A 532 8.75 -70.12 -32.52
CA TYR A 532 9.09 -71.39 -33.17
C TYR A 532 9.55 -71.16 -34.60
N ARG A 533 10.39 -72.06 -35.09
CA ARG A 533 10.92 -72.02 -36.46
C ARG A 533 10.20 -73.06 -37.33
N TYR A 534 9.79 -72.67 -38.52
CA TYR A 534 9.06 -73.51 -39.48
C TYR A 534 9.71 -73.48 -40.85
N GLU A 535 9.57 -74.58 -41.58
CA GLU A 535 9.94 -74.70 -43.00
C GLU A 535 8.71 -75.19 -43.79
N ALA A 536 8.39 -74.52 -44.90
CA ALA A 536 7.25 -74.88 -45.76
C ALA A 536 7.74 -75.74 -46.93
N CYS A 537 7.04 -76.85 -47.21
CA CYS A 537 7.65 -77.90 -48.04
C CYS A 537 7.62 -77.69 -49.56
N THR A 538 6.68 -76.92 -50.10
CA THR A 538 6.57 -76.63 -51.55
C THR A 538 5.56 -75.50 -51.77
N ALA A 539 5.63 -74.82 -52.91
CA ALA A 539 4.70 -73.77 -53.30
C ALA A 539 3.31 -74.35 -53.66
N SER A 540 2.31 -74.15 -52.81
CA SER A 540 0.89 -74.33 -53.19
C SER A 540 0.31 -73.00 -53.70
N ALA A 541 -0.70 -73.08 -54.59
CA ALA A 541 -1.23 -71.97 -55.39
C ALA A 541 -1.37 -70.65 -54.61
N GLY A 542 -0.49 -69.69 -54.91
CA GLY A 542 -0.43 -68.38 -54.25
C GLY A 542 0.99 -67.86 -53.93
N ALA A 543 2.02 -68.29 -54.64
CA ALA A 543 3.39 -67.80 -54.44
C ALA A 543 3.47 -66.27 -54.66
N GLY A 544 3.79 -65.52 -53.59
CA GLY A 544 4.03 -64.06 -53.65
C GLY A 544 3.16 -63.17 -52.75
N LYS A 545 2.17 -63.69 -52.01
CA LYS A 545 1.38 -62.87 -51.06
C LYS A 545 2.05 -62.79 -49.67
N PRO A 546 2.00 -61.64 -48.97
CA PRO A 546 2.53 -61.50 -47.62
C PRO A 546 1.78 -62.41 -46.62
N PRO A 547 2.45 -62.83 -45.52
CA PRO A 547 1.82 -63.64 -44.48
C PRO A 547 0.58 -62.93 -43.95
N THR A 548 -0.58 -63.59 -44.04
CA THR A 548 -1.87 -62.98 -43.68
C THR A 548 -2.65 -63.93 -42.79
N MET A 549 -3.31 -63.37 -41.78
CA MET A 549 -4.21 -64.09 -40.90
C MET A 549 -5.55 -64.33 -41.62
N LEU A 550 -6.03 -65.58 -41.64
CA LEU A 550 -7.31 -65.91 -42.27
C LEU A 550 -8.48 -65.76 -41.28
N PRO A 551 -9.71 -65.43 -41.75
CA PRO A 551 -10.90 -65.43 -40.90
C PRO A 551 -11.12 -66.80 -40.26
N ALA A 552 -11.68 -66.84 -39.06
CA ALA A 552 -12.05 -68.10 -38.41
C ALA A 552 -12.99 -68.91 -39.32
N VAL A 553 -12.70 -70.20 -39.51
CA VAL A 553 -13.51 -71.10 -40.35
C VAL A 553 -14.95 -71.13 -39.82
N ALA A 554 -15.91 -70.70 -40.63
CA ALA A 554 -17.33 -70.79 -40.31
C ALA A 554 -17.88 -72.17 -40.72
N GLY A 555 -18.47 -72.88 -39.76
CA GLY A 555 -19.52 -73.88 -39.98
C GLY A 555 -19.15 -75.21 -40.65
N GLY A 556 -19.21 -76.28 -39.86
CA GLY A 556 -19.23 -77.68 -40.25
C GLY A 556 -19.59 -78.48 -39.01
#